data_AF-C3ZWT7-F1
#
_entry.id   AF-C3ZWT7-F1
#
_cell.length_a   1.000
_cell.length_b   1.000
_cell.length_c   1.000
_cell.angle_alpha   90.00
_cell.angle_beta   90.00
_cell.angle_gamma   90.00
#
_symmetry.space_group_name_H-M   'P 1'
#
loop_
_entity.id
_entity.type
_entity.pdbx_description
1 polymer ?
#
loop_
_entity_poly.entity_id
_entity_poly.type
_entity_poly.pdbx_seq_one_letter_code
_entity_poly.pdbx_strand_id
1 'polypeptide(L)'
;MIEETARQLLSDNERGTMGYYLNEYERGNIDVDALVMALFELLNTHSKVRVRADESDALIKLLSFSLQFSLLSEVRSVIAPRDIDRFDTLVL
;
A
#
# COMPACT_ATOMS: atom_id res chain seq x y z
N MET A 1 -9.06 0.71 11.10
CA MET A 1 -7.66 1.15 11.25
C MET A 1 -7.08 1.49 9.88
N ILE A 2 -7.13 0.56 8.90
CA ILE A 2 -6.71 0.75 7.49
C ILE A 2 -7.11 2.11 6.88
N GLU A 3 -8.36 2.53 7.09
CA GLU A 3 -8.86 3.79 6.52
C GLU A 3 -8.12 5.04 6.97
N GLU A 4 -7.62 5.11 8.20
CA GLU A 4 -6.97 6.32 8.73
C GLU A 4 -5.58 6.50 8.11
N THR A 5 -4.77 5.44 8.08
CA THR A 5 -3.46 5.44 7.42
C THR A 5 -3.61 5.67 5.91
N ALA A 6 -4.61 5.04 5.30
CA ALA A 6 -4.91 5.25 3.89
C ALA A 6 -5.30 6.71 3.58
N ARG A 7 -6.03 7.40 4.45
CA ARG A 7 -6.37 8.83 4.26
C ARG A 7 -5.16 9.76 4.34
N GLN A 8 -4.14 9.41 5.11
CA GLN A 8 -2.91 10.20 5.24
C GLN A 8 -1.96 10.01 4.05
N LEU A 9 -2.03 8.85 3.39
CA LEU A 9 -1.12 8.47 2.34
C LEU A 9 -1.72 8.57 0.93
N LEU A 10 -3.00 8.27 0.78
CA LEU A 10 -3.71 8.10 -0.49
C LEU A 10 -4.81 9.16 -0.66
N SER A 11 -4.93 9.70 -1.88
CA SER A 11 -6.06 10.52 -2.30
C SER A 11 -7.37 9.73 -2.29
N ASP A 12 -8.50 10.43 -2.37
CA ASP A 12 -9.83 9.82 -2.37
C ASP A 12 -10.01 8.80 -3.50
N ASN A 13 -9.47 9.11 -4.69
CA ASN A 13 -9.51 8.21 -5.84
C ASN A 13 -8.69 6.93 -5.58
N GLU A 14 -7.48 7.08 -5.05
CA GLU A 14 -6.59 5.95 -4.76
C GLU A 14 -7.11 5.05 -3.65
N ARG A 15 -7.79 5.61 -2.62
CA ARG A 15 -8.47 4.78 -1.62
C ARG A 15 -9.57 3.94 -2.25
N GLY A 16 -10.31 4.51 -3.22
CA GLY A 16 -11.26 3.76 -4.04
C GLY A 16 -10.60 2.63 -4.83
N THR A 17 -9.46 2.92 -5.47
CA THR A 17 -8.66 1.92 -6.19
C THR A 17 -8.10 0.82 -5.27
N MET A 18 -7.60 1.19 -4.09
CA MET A 18 -7.12 0.22 -3.09
C MET A 18 -8.26 -0.68 -2.60
N GLY A 19 -9.43 -0.11 -2.29
CA GLY A 19 -10.62 -0.87 -1.90
C GLY A 19 -11.09 -1.82 -3.01
N TYR A 20 -10.97 -1.40 -4.27
CA TYR A 20 -11.25 -2.27 -5.42
C TYR A 20 -10.32 -3.49 -5.45
N TYR A 21 -9.00 -3.29 -5.35
CA TYR A 21 -8.05 -4.42 -5.35
C TYR A 21 -8.26 -5.39 -4.18
N LEU A 22 -8.52 -4.86 -2.98
CA LEU A 22 -8.84 -5.70 -1.82
C LEU A 22 -10.10 -6.53 -2.06
N ASN A 23 -11.14 -5.95 -2.69
CA ASN A 23 -12.37 -6.68 -2.99
C ASN A 23 -12.17 -7.74 -4.08
N GLU A 24 -11.36 -7.47 -5.10
CA GLU A 24 -11.02 -8.45 -6.14
C GLU A 24 -10.21 -9.63 -5.55
N TYR A 25 -9.31 -9.36 -4.59
CA TYR A 25 -8.59 -10.40 -3.85
C TYR A 25 -9.53 -11.24 -2.98
N GLU A 26 -10.44 -10.59 -2.22
CA GLU A 26 -11.44 -11.29 -1.41
C GLU A 26 -12.35 -12.19 -2.26
N ARG A 27 -12.66 -11.78 -3.49
CA ARG A 27 -13.43 -12.57 -4.47
C ARG A 27 -12.62 -13.69 -5.12
N GLY A 28 -11.30 -13.70 -4.96
CA GLY A 28 -10.39 -14.64 -5.61
C GLY A 28 -10.17 -14.35 -7.10
N ASN A 29 -10.50 -13.15 -7.58
CA ASN A 29 -10.30 -12.75 -8.96
C ASN A 29 -8.83 -12.38 -9.26
N ILE A 30 -8.10 -11.96 -8.23
CA ILE A 30 -6.66 -11.75 -8.26
C ILE A 30 -6.00 -12.52 -7.12
N ASP A 31 -4.77 -12.97 -7.33
CA ASP A 31 -3.96 -13.59 -6.29
C ASP A 31 -3.23 -12.53 -5.44
N VAL A 32 -2.58 -13.00 -4.38
CA VAL A 32 -1.82 -12.14 -3.46
C VAL A 32 -0.65 -11.44 -4.15
N ASP A 33 -0.02 -12.08 -5.13
CA ASP A 33 1.06 -11.50 -5.93
C ASP A 33 0.57 -10.29 -6.74
N ALA A 34 -0.55 -10.42 -7.44
CA ALA A 34 -1.18 -9.34 -8.19
C ALA A 34 -1.69 -8.22 -7.28
N LEU A 35 -2.26 -8.56 -6.12
CA LEU A 35 -2.66 -7.58 -5.11
C LEU A 35 -1.45 -6.77 -4.64
N VAL A 36 -0.36 -7.43 -4.25
CA VAL A 36 0.86 -6.77 -3.75
C VAL A 36 1.47 -5.87 -4.83
N MET A 37 1.54 -6.35 -6.08
CA MET A 37 2.02 -5.55 -7.20
C MET A 37 1.18 -4.28 -7.41
N ALA A 38 -0.15 -4.41 -7.40
CA ALA A 38 -1.07 -3.29 -7.56
C ALA A 38 -0.96 -2.26 -6.41
N LEU A 39 -0.79 -2.73 -5.17
CA LEU A 39 -0.56 -1.87 -4.02
C LEU A 39 0.77 -1.14 -4.12
N PHE A 40 1.85 -1.82 -4.53
CA PHE A 40 3.14 -1.16 -4.74
C PHE A 40 3.10 -0.11 -5.83
N GLU A 41 2.41 -0.35 -6.95
CA GLU A 41 2.26 0.65 -8.01
C GLU A 41 1.47 1.87 -7.53
N LEU A 42 0.38 1.65 -6.79
CA LEU A 42 -0.42 2.70 -6.18
C LEU A 42 0.45 3.56 -5.24
N LEU A 43 1.20 2.92 -4.34
CA LEU A 43 2.03 3.59 -3.34
C LEU A 43 3.27 4.28 -3.95
N ASN A 44 3.89 3.70 -4.99
CA ASN A 44 5.08 4.24 -5.63
C ASN A 44 4.81 5.47 -6.49
N THR A 45 3.57 5.64 -6.97
CA THR A 45 3.17 6.82 -7.76
C THR A 45 3.34 8.11 -6.94
N HIS A 46 3.10 8.06 -5.63
CA HIS A 46 3.18 9.23 -4.75
C HIS A 46 4.54 9.42 -4.05
N SER A 47 5.36 8.38 -3.89
CA SER A 47 6.78 8.52 -3.49
C SER A 47 7.58 9.40 -4.45
N LYS A 48 7.17 9.46 -5.73
CA LYS A 48 7.81 10.30 -6.75
C LYS A 48 7.16 11.68 -6.91
N VAL A 49 5.85 11.80 -6.70
CA VAL A 49 5.10 13.05 -6.89
C VAL A 49 5.22 13.99 -5.69
N ARG A 50 5.25 13.49 -4.45
CA ARG A 50 5.41 14.34 -3.24
C ARG A 50 6.83 14.87 -3.05
N VAL A 51 7.83 14.21 -3.63
CA VAL A 51 9.26 14.55 -3.46
C VAL A 51 9.78 15.42 -4.62
N ARG A 52 8.88 16.06 -5.38
CA ARG A 52 9.26 16.99 -6.44
C ARG A 52 9.58 18.41 -5.94
N ALA A 53 9.71 18.61 -4.64
CA ALA A 53 10.14 19.86 -4.02
C ALA A 53 11.48 19.64 -3.29
N ASP A 54 12.57 20.01 -3.96
CA ASP A 54 13.95 20.09 -3.46
C ASP A 54 14.62 18.84 -2.87
N GLU A 55 15.89 18.65 -3.21
CA GLU A 55 16.72 17.48 -2.86
C GLU A 55 17.06 17.35 -1.36
N SER A 56 16.46 18.19 -0.50
CA SER A 56 16.78 18.31 0.94
C SER A 56 15.84 17.52 1.87
N ASP A 57 15.08 16.56 1.33
CA ASP A 57 13.90 16.02 2.03
C ASP A 57 13.97 14.53 2.42
N ALA A 58 15.17 14.07 2.82
CA ALA A 58 15.38 12.70 3.30
C ALA A 58 14.44 12.33 4.47
N LEU A 59 14.12 13.28 5.34
CA LEU A 59 13.17 13.08 6.44
C LEU A 59 11.74 12.85 5.94
N ILE A 60 11.26 13.62 4.95
CA ILE A 60 9.94 13.39 4.35
C ILE A 60 9.88 12.08 3.59
N LYS A 61 10.97 11.66 2.93
CA LYS A 61 11.07 10.32 2.33
C LYS A 61 10.98 9.22 3.40
N LEU A 62 11.71 9.34 4.50
CA LEU A 62 11.68 8.37 5.60
C LEU A 62 10.29 8.30 6.27
N LEU A 63 9.66 9.46 6.52
CA LEU A 63 8.29 9.53 7.02
C LEU A 63 7.30 8.88 6.06
N SER A 64 7.41 9.14 4.76
CA SER A 64 6.55 8.52 3.74
C SER A 64 6.75 7.01 3.67
N PHE A 65 8.00 6.54 3.77
CA PHE A 65 8.33 5.11 3.81
C PHE A 65 7.76 4.44 5.08
N SER A 66 7.85 5.09 6.24
CA SER A 66 7.24 4.56 7.47
C SER A 66 5.71 4.45 7.37
N LEU A 67 5.05 5.43 6.75
CA LEU A 67 3.60 5.40 6.54
C LEU A 67 3.18 4.31 5.56
N GLN A 68 3.98 4.07 4.50
CA GLN A 68 3.79 2.94 3.58
C GLN A 68 3.87 1.60 4.31
N PHE A 69 4.87 1.42 5.18
CA PHE A 69 5.01 0.20 5.97
C PHE A 69 3.84 0.01 6.95
N SER A 70 3.39 1.08 7.61
CA SER A 70 2.20 1.04 8.47
C SER A 70 0.95 0.59 7.70
N LEU A 71 0.73 1.12 6.49
CA LEU A 71 -0.39 0.73 5.66
C LEU A 71 -0.29 -0.74 5.23
N LEU A 72 0.89 -1.22 4.84
CA LEU A 72 1.09 -2.62 4.48
C LEU A 72 0.89 -3.57 5.66
N SER A 73 1.31 -3.17 6.87
CA SER A 73 1.02 -3.91 8.10
C SER A 73 -0.48 -3.98 8.39
N GLU A 74 -1.23 -2.93 8.07
CA GLU A 74 -2.68 -2.90 8.18
C GLU A 74 -3.35 -3.79 7.13
N VAL A 75 -2.90 -3.75 5.87
CA VAL A 75 -3.37 -4.65 4.81
C VAL A 75 -3.09 -6.11 5.16
N ARG A 76 -1.92 -6.43 5.75
CA ARG A 76 -1.59 -7.78 6.21
C ARG A 76 -2.67 -8.39 7.12
N SER A 77 -3.36 -7.56 7.92
CA SER A 77 -4.43 -8.03 8.82
C SER A 77 -5.69 -8.54 8.09
N VAL A 78 -5.86 -8.19 6.81
CA VAL A 78 -6.99 -8.62 5.98
C VAL A 78 -6.59 -9.68 4.93
N ILE A 79 -5.30 -10.00 4.82
CA ILE A 79 -4.82 -11.09 3.96
C ILE A 79 -5.22 -12.44 4.56
N ALA A 80 -5.67 -13.36 3.72
CA ALA A 80 -6.07 -14.69 4.17
C ALA A 80 -4.88 -15.45 4.76
N PRO A 81 -5.05 -16.25 5.83
CA PRO A 81 -3.94 -16.94 6.50
C PRO A 81 -3.03 -17.77 5.58
N ARG A 82 -3.59 -18.33 4.50
CA ARG A 82 -2.86 -19.12 3.49
C ARG A 82 -1.87 -18.30 2.65
N ASP A 83 -2.12 -17.00 2.52
CA ASP A 83 -1.36 -16.09 1.65
C ASP A 83 -0.42 -15.19 2.44
N ILE A 84 -0.47 -15.23 3.78
CA ILE A 84 0.35 -14.39 4.67
C ILE A 84 1.85 -14.59 4.42
N ASP A 85 2.31 -15.83 4.31
CA ASP A 85 3.75 -16.10 4.08
C ASP A 85 4.21 -15.56 2.72
N ARG A 86 3.33 -15.64 1.71
CA ARG A 86 3.61 -15.12 0.38
C ARG A 86 3.62 -13.60 0.38
N PHE A 87 2.64 -12.98 1.05
CA PHE A 87 2.58 -11.54 1.24
C PHE A 87 3.83 -11.00 1.95
N ASP A 88 4.23 -11.62 3.06
CA ASP A 88 5.41 -11.22 3.84
C ASP A 88 6.69 -11.31 3.00
N THR A 89 6.82 -12.35 2.16
CA THR A 89 7.96 -12.51 1.23
C THR A 89 8.03 -11.41 0.16
N LEU A 90 6.90 -10.84 -0.25
CA LEU A 90 6.83 -9.81 -1.28
C LEU A 90 6.97 -8.39 -0.71
N VAL A 91 6.70 -8.22 0.59
CA VAL A 91 6.66 -6.92 1.27
C VAL A 91 7.91 -6.61 2.10
N LEU A 92 8.64 -7.63 2.55
CA LEU A 92 9.92 -7.53 3.28
C LEU A 92 11.14 -7.46 2.35
#